data_AF-A0A0F9IRQ3-F1
#
_entry.id   AF-A0A0F9IRQ3-F1
#
_cell.length_a   1.000
_cell.length_b   1.000
_cell.length_c   1.000
_cell.angle_alpha   90.00
_cell.angle_beta   90.00
_cell.angle_gamma   90.00
#
_symmetry.space_group_name_H-M   'P 1'
#
loop_
_entity.id
_entity.type
_entity.pdbx_description
1 polymer ?
#
loop_
_entity_poly.entity_id
_entity_poly.type
_entity_poly.pdbx_seq_one_letter_code
_entity_poly.pdbx_strand_id
1 'polypeptide(L)' 'MEKKTVIKFFGTQDKAADFIGKSQQLISRWPDPIPPEWALYFDEATQGQLEFDKKYYQNGPALTGQNND' A
#
# COMPACT_ATOMS: atom_id res chain seq x y z
N MET A 1 0.04 -5.57 3.64
CA MET A 1 1.35 -5.22 3.06
C MET A 1 2.03 -4.18 3.95
N GLU A 2 3.21 -4.49 4.47
CA GLU A 2 3.98 -3.56 5.33
C GLU A 2 4.65 -2.47 4.49
N LYS A 3 4.78 -1.27 5.05
CA LYS A 3 5.45 -0.14 4.37
C LYS A 3 6.91 -0.47 4.06
N LYS A 4 7.58 -1.13 4.99
CA LYS A 4 9.00 -1.52 4.84
C LYS A 4 9.22 -2.46 3.66
N THR A 5 8.27 -3.34 3.39
CA THR A 5 8.33 -4.29 2.27
C THR A 5 8.29 -3.56 0.94
N VAL A 6 7.39 -2.58 0.79
CA VAL A 6 7.35 -1.72 -0.40
C VAL A 6 8.66 -0.95 -0.58
N ILE A 7 9.13 -0.28 0.48
CA ILE A 7 10.38 0.48 0.41
C ILE A 7 11.57 -0.43 0.05
N LYS A 8 11.63 -1.64 0.59
CA LYS A 8 12.68 -2.62 0.29
C LYS A 8 12.60 -3.10 -1.15
N PHE A 9 11.40 -3.32 -1.69
CA PHE A 9 11.19 -3.76 -3.07
C PHE A 9 11.68 -2.71 -4.09
N PHE A 10 11.28 -1.45 -3.90
CA PHE A 10 11.73 -0.34 -4.77
C PHE A 10 13.13 0.18 -4.42
N GLY A 11 13.70 -0.27 -3.30
CA GLY A 11 15.01 0.11 -2.77
C GLY A 11 15.00 1.39 -1.93
N THR A 12 14.22 2.40 -2.30
CA THR A 12 14.07 3.64 -1.51
C THR A 12 12.63 4.13 -1.49
N GLN A 13 12.30 4.94 -0.48
CA GLN A 13 10.99 5.57 -0.37
C GLN A 13 10.72 6.54 -1.53
N ASP A 14 11.76 7.18 -2.06
CA ASP A 14 11.67 8.07 -3.21
C ASP A 14 11.31 7.30 -4.49
N LYS A 15 11.98 6.18 -4.77
CA LYS A 15 11.67 5.31 -5.92
C LYS A 15 10.26 4.73 -5.86
N ALA A 16 9.80 4.34 -4.67
CA ALA A 16 8.43 3.90 -4.48
C ALA A 16 7.41 5.01 -4.77
N ALA A 17 7.76 6.27 -4.46
CA ALA A 17 6.91 7.43 -4.67
C ALA A 17 6.87 7.85 -6.15
N ASP A 18 8.04 7.83 -6.81
CA ASP A 18 8.19 8.03 -8.25
C ASP A 18 7.37 7.01 -9.05
N PHE A 19 7.44 5.74 -8.65
CA PHE A 19 6.68 4.66 -9.29
C PHE A 19 5.16 4.89 -9.29
N ILE A 20 4.60 5.42 -8.19
CA ILE A 20 3.17 5.73 -8.09
C ILE A 20 2.82 7.16 -8.53
N GLY A 21 3.80 7.94 -9.00
CA GLY A 21 3.63 9.35 -9.38
C GLY A 21 3.20 10.24 -8.22
N LYS A 22 3.65 9.97 -7.00
CA LYS A 22 3.32 10.74 -5.78
C LYS A 22 4.58 11.24 -5.08
N SER A 23 4.39 12.10 -4.08
CA SER A 23 5.51 12.63 -3.30
C SER A 23 5.98 11.63 -2.24
N GLN A 24 7.29 11.63 -1.95
CA GLN A 24 7.89 10.85 -0.87
C GLN A 24 7.19 11.05 0.49
N GLN A 25 6.66 12.26 0.76
CA GLN A 25 5.90 12.58 1.98
C GLN A 25 4.64 11.72 2.14
N LEU A 26 3.96 11.35 1.05
CA LEU A 26 2.78 10.48 1.08
C LEU A 26 3.15 9.11 1.65
N ILE A 27 4.22 8.51 1.14
CA ILE A 27 4.70 7.19 1.59
C ILE A 27 5.15 7.24 3.05
N SER A 28 5.80 8.34 3.46
CA SER A 28 6.20 8.52 4.87
C SER A 28 5.00 8.42 5.82
N ARG A 29 3.89 9.04 5.43
CA ARG A 29 2.63 9.12 6.20
C ARG A 29 1.78 7.86 6.14
N TRP A 30 2.12 6.87 5.32
CA TRP A 30 1.33 5.64 5.29
C TRP A 30 1.35 4.94 6.65
N PRO A 31 0.17 4.45 7.09
CA PRO A 31 0.11 3.54 8.22
C PRO A 31 0.87 2.25 7.92
N ASP A 32 1.10 1.46 8.96
CA ASP A 32 1.54 0.07 8.80
C ASP A 32 0.41 -0.83 9.31
N PRO A 33 -0.25 -1.58 8.42
CA PRO A 33 0.05 -1.72 7.00
C PRO A 33 -0.34 -0.53 6.12
N ILE A 34 0.25 -0.45 4.92
CA ILE A 34 -0.08 0.60 3.95
C ILE A 34 -1.55 0.50 3.54
N PRO A 35 -2.19 1.59 3.07
CA PRO A 35 -3.60 1.56 2.70
C PRO A 35 -3.90 0.51 1.62
N PRO A 36 -5.07 -0.15 1.67
CA PRO A 36 -5.41 -1.25 0.76
C PRO A 36 -5.43 -0.82 -0.70
N GLU A 37 -5.84 0.41 -0.99
CA GLU A 37 -5.86 0.97 -2.35
C GLU A 37 -4.45 0.99 -2.98
N TRP A 38 -3.44 1.36 -2.20
CA TRP A 38 -2.04 1.34 -2.63
C TRP A 38 -1.46 -0.06 -2.69
N ALA A 39 -1.82 -0.92 -1.73
CA ALA A 39 -1.36 -2.31 -1.73
C ALA A 39 -1.88 -3.09 -2.95
N LEU A 40 -3.14 -2.87 -3.36
CA LEU A 40 -3.70 -3.43 -4.58
C LEU A 40 -3.01 -2.86 -5.83
N TYR A 41 -2.79 -1.54 -5.87
CA TYR A 41 -2.05 -0.92 -6.97
C TYR A 41 -0.65 -1.52 -7.14
N PHE A 42 0.09 -1.72 -6.04
CA PHE A 42 1.41 -2.35 -6.10
C PHE A 42 1.34 -3.81 -6.54
N ASP A 43 0.34 -4.57 -6.10
CA ASP A 43 0.12 -5.95 -6.53
C ASP A 43 -0.07 -6.03 -8.06
N GLU A 44 -1.00 -5.24 -8.60
CA GLU A 44 -1.26 -5.17 -10.05
C GLU A 44 -0.05 -4.68 -10.83
N ALA A 45 0.58 -3.59 -10.38
CA ALA A 45 1.69 -2.96 -11.08
C ALA A 45 3.00 -3.78 -11.01
N THR A 46 3.15 -4.63 -10.00
CA THR A 46 4.30 -5.54 -9.87
C THR A 46 4.00 -6.96 -10.33
N GLN A 47 2.82 -7.19 -10.90
CA GLN A 47 2.35 -8.49 -11.40
C GLN A 47 2.40 -9.59 -10.33
N GLY A 48 2.00 -9.27 -9.11
CA GLY A 48 1.95 -10.23 -8.00
C GLY A 48 3.24 -10.36 -7.16
N GLN A 49 4.29 -9.59 -7.45
CA GLN A 49 5.52 -9.64 -6.65
C GLN A 49 5.36 -9.01 -5.26
N LEU A 50 4.51 -7.99 -5.16
CA LEU A 50 4.04 -7.42 -3.89
C LEU A 50 2.60 -7.88 -3.63
N GLU A 51 2.46 -9.09 -3.10
CA GLU A 51 1.15 -9.73 -2.93
C GLU A 51 0.21 -8.94 -2.01
N PHE A 52 -1.00 -8.68 -2.51
CA PHE A 52 -2.10 -8.10 -1.72
C PHE A 52 -2.91 -9.20 -1.00
N ASP A 53 -2.65 -9.38 0.29
CA ASP A 53 -3.47 -10.27 1.12
C ASP A 53 -4.80 -9.61 1.51
N LYS A 54 -5.88 -9.98 0.82
CA LYS A 54 -7.25 -9.50 1.10
C LYS A 54 -7.69 -9.77 2.54
N LYS A 55 -7.33 -10.91 3.14
CA LYS A 55 -7.74 -11.27 4.51
C LYS A 55 -7.06 -10.40 5.56
N TYR A 56 -5.82 -10.02 5.27
CA TYR A 56 -5.04 -9.09 6.09
C TYR A 56 -5.65 -7.68 6.10
N TYR A 57 -6.30 -7.27 5.01
CA TYR A 57 -6.97 -5.95 4.91
C TYR A 57 -8.45 -5.95 5.33
N GLN A 58 -9.15 -7.09 5.25
CA GLN A 58 -10.55 -7.21 5.69
C GLN A 58 -10.74 -7.04 7.20
N ASN A 59 -9.70 -7.27 8.01
CA ASN A 59 -9.73 -7.15 9.47
C ASN A 59 -8.90 -5.97 10.02
N GLY A 60 -8.34 -5.12 9.13
CA GLY A 60 -7.62 -3.90 9.52
C GLY A 60 -8.55 -2.76 9.91
N PRO A 61 -8.06 -1.67 10.53
CA PRO A 61 -8.90 -0.52 10.89
C PRO A 61 -9.63 -0.07 9.62
N ALA A 62 -10.94 -0.26 9.67
CA ALA A 62 -11.82 -0.17 8.53
C ALA A 62 -11.49 1.07 7.71
N LEU A 63 -11.54 0.94 6.38
CA LEU A 63 -11.92 2.05 5.54
C LEU A 63 -13.27 2.54 6.06
N THR A 64 -13.26 3.49 7.01
CA THR A 64 -14.47 4.09 7.53
C THR A 64 -15.07 4.91 6.39
N GLY A 65 -16.00 4.28 5.69
CA GLY A 65 -16.71 4.80 4.54
C GLY A 65 -17.93 3.93 4.27
N GLN A 66 -18.87 3.93 5.23
CA GLN A 66 -20.32 3.88 5.03
C GLN A 66 -20.88 2.80 4.09
N ASN A 67 -21.44 1.73 4.65
CA ASN A 67 -22.63 1.06 4.10
C ASN A 67 -23.41 0.47 5.28
N ASN A 68 -24.39 1.24 5.77
CA ASN A 68 -25.55 0.69 6.45
C ASN A 68 -26.56 0.41 5.33
N ASP A 69 -26.91 -0.85 5.14
CA ASP A 69 -28.22 -1.26 4.61
C ASP A 69 -28.83 -2.25 5.61
#